data_AF-A0A2I8F553-F1
#
_entry.id   AF-A0A2I8F553-F1
#
_cell.length_a   1.000
_cell.length_b   1.000
_cell.length_c   1.000
_cell.angle_alpha   90.00
_cell.angle_beta   90.00
_cell.angle_gamma   90.00
#
_symmetry.space_group_name_H-M   'P 1'
#
loop_
_entity.id
_entity.type
_entity.pdbx_description
1 polymer ?
#
loop_
_entity_poly.entity_id
_entity_poly.type
_entity_poly.pdbx_seq_one_letter_code
_entity_poly.pdbx_strand_id
1 'polypeptide(L)'
;MEDATRRYMPIVVEFDPDFMLASMEMWRKSLDLQIPIADDLKIHLMENRRRLLERFVTTGKAWKIIMHDLKAVEEPAALESVRREVQAFLSWAEDGVQALDDLAPKCC
;
A
#
# COMPACT_ATOMS: atom_id res chain seq x y z
N MET A 1 0.79 -25.41 35.69
CA MET A 1 1.74 -24.41 35.15
C MET A 1 2.09 -24.92 33.76
N GLU A 2 1.24 -24.59 32.79
CA GLU A 2 1.37 -25.09 31.40
C GLU A 2 2.56 -24.42 30.71
N ASP A 3 3.31 -25.25 29.99
CA ASP A 3 4.51 -24.91 29.23
C ASP A 3 4.23 -23.79 28.22
N ALA A 4 4.66 -22.57 28.56
CA ALA A 4 4.48 -21.36 27.76
C ALA A 4 5.46 -21.28 26.56
N THR A 5 5.99 -22.41 26.11
CA THR A 5 7.00 -22.47 25.05
C THR A 5 6.57 -23.42 23.94
N ARG A 6 5.35 -23.22 23.40
CA ARG A 6 5.06 -23.70 22.06
C ARG A 6 5.94 -22.89 21.09
N ARG A 7 7.18 -23.34 20.88
CA ARG A 7 8.07 -22.87 19.82
C ARG A 7 7.40 -23.20 18.50
N TYR A 8 6.58 -22.28 17.99
CA TYR A 8 6.13 -22.36 16.62
C TYR A 8 7.37 -22.37 15.74
N MET A 9 7.51 -23.39 14.90
CA MET A 9 8.53 -23.39 13.88
C MET A 9 8.25 -22.21 12.93
N PRO A 10 9.27 -21.42 12.57
CA PRO A 10 9.06 -20.31 11.65
C PRO A 10 8.54 -20.85 10.32
N ILE A 11 7.49 -20.23 9.81
CA ILE A 11 7.01 -20.48 8.45
C ILE A 11 7.90 -19.67 7.51
N VAL A 12 8.57 -20.36 6.58
CA VAL A 12 9.34 -19.73 5.51
C VAL A 12 8.44 -19.59 4.30
N VAL A 13 8.32 -18.37 3.77
CA VAL A 13 7.53 -18.05 2.58
C VAL A 13 8.43 -17.40 1.56
N GLU A 14 8.20 -17.72 0.29
CA GLU A 14 8.78 -16.94 -0.81
C GLU A 14 8.00 -15.64 -0.93
N PHE A 15 8.74 -14.53 -0.92
CA PHE A 15 8.17 -13.19 -1.03
C PHE A 15 8.81 -12.50 -2.23
N ASP A 16 7.97 -12.04 -3.16
CA ASP A 16 8.37 -11.24 -4.33
C ASP A 16 8.16 -9.75 -4.01
N PRO A 17 9.22 -9.03 -3.58
CA PRO A 17 9.12 -7.60 -3.32
C PRO A 17 8.94 -6.80 -4.60
N ASP A 18 9.50 -7.25 -5.72
CA ASP A 18 9.54 -6.48 -6.98
C ASP A 18 8.13 -6.31 -7.55
N PHE A 19 7.33 -7.38 -7.55
CA PHE A 19 5.94 -7.30 -7.98
C PHE A 19 5.11 -6.32 -7.13
N MET A 20 5.31 -6.32 -5.82
CA MET A 20 4.59 -5.43 -4.91
C MET A 20 4.99 -3.97 -5.12
N LEU A 21 6.29 -3.70 -5.24
CA LEU A 21 6.84 -2.36 -5.50
C LEU A 21 6.34 -1.82 -6.85
N ALA A 22 6.43 -2.63 -7.91
CA ALA A 22 5.94 -2.28 -9.24
C ALA A 22 4.42 -1.99 -9.24
N SER A 23 3.64 -2.77 -8.49
CA SER A 23 2.19 -2.56 -8.37
C SER A 23 1.87 -1.21 -7.71
N MET A 24 2.53 -0.88 -6.59
CA MET A 24 2.35 0.42 -5.91
C MET A 24 2.69 1.59 -6.82
N GLU A 25 3.82 1.50 -7.53
CA GLU A 25 4.26 2.54 -8.45
C GLU A 25 3.26 2.71 -9.61
N MET A 26 2.84 1.60 -10.22
CA MET A 26 1.88 1.62 -11.32
C MET A 26 0.55 2.22 -10.89
N TRP A 27 0.01 1.84 -9.73
CA TRP A 27 -1.25 2.39 -9.22
C TRP A 27 -1.14 3.89 -8.94
N ARG A 28 -0.05 4.33 -8.30
CA ARG A 28 0.22 5.75 -8.02
C ARG A 28 0.29 6.56 -9.31
N LYS A 29 1.13 6.13 -10.25
CA LYS A 29 1.32 6.79 -11.55
C LYS A 29 0.04 6.81 -12.37
N SER A 30 -0.75 5.73 -12.32
CA SER A 30 -2.03 5.66 -13.05
C SER A 30 -3.02 6.67 -12.50
N LEU A 31 -3.20 6.70 -11.18
CA LEU A 31 -4.21 7.56 -10.56
C LEU A 31 -3.84 9.04 -10.63
N ASP A 32 -2.54 9.35 -10.57
CA ASP A 32 -2.01 10.71 -10.73
C ASP A 32 -1.76 11.10 -12.20
N LEU A 33 -2.18 10.26 -13.15
CA LEU A 33 -2.11 10.50 -14.60
C LEU A 33 -0.69 10.83 -15.10
N GLN A 34 0.33 10.26 -14.46
CA GLN A 34 1.76 10.49 -14.76
C GLN A 34 2.30 9.58 -15.88
N ILE A 35 1.47 8.68 -16.40
CA ILE A 35 1.79 7.78 -17.50
C ILE A 35 0.76 7.94 -18.63
N PRO A 36 1.10 7.57 -19.88
CA PRO A 36 0.14 7.54 -20.96
C PRO A 36 -1.00 6.56 -20.67
N ILE A 37 -2.24 7.05 -20.67
CA ILE A 37 -3.46 6.29 -20.41
C ILE A 37 -4.49 6.67 -21.48
N ALA A 38 -5.31 5.71 -21.92
CA ALA A 38 -6.43 5.99 -22.82
C ALA A 38 -7.44 6.95 -22.18
N ASP A 39 -8.02 7.87 -22.94
CA ASP A 39 -8.82 8.96 -22.39
C ASP A 39 -10.04 8.47 -21.59
N ASP A 40 -10.74 7.44 -22.07
CA ASP A 40 -11.86 6.84 -21.34
C ASP A 40 -11.44 6.32 -19.97
N LEU A 41 -10.24 5.72 -19.88
CA LEU A 41 -9.69 5.23 -18.62
C LEU A 41 -9.24 6.39 -17.72
N LYS A 42 -8.73 7.50 -18.27
CA LYS A 42 -8.45 8.71 -17.47
C LYS A 42 -9.71 9.25 -16.82
N ILE A 43 -10.79 9.39 -17.59
CA ILE A 43 -12.09 9.85 -17.10
C ILE A 43 -12.57 8.94 -15.97
N HIS A 44 -12.53 7.62 -16.18
CA HIS A 44 -12.90 6.66 -15.15
C HIS A 44 -12.09 6.82 -13.85
N LEU A 45 -10.76 6.96 -13.96
CA LEU A 45 -9.87 7.15 -12.81
C LEU A 45 -10.16 8.46 -12.07
N MET A 46 -10.46 9.54 -12.78
CA MET A 46 -10.82 10.83 -12.20
C MET A 46 -12.16 10.77 -11.47
N GLU A 47 -13.20 10.24 -12.11
CA GLU A 47 -14.54 10.08 -11.52
C GLU A 47 -14.53 9.20 -10.26
N ASN A 48 -13.65 8.20 -10.22
CA ASN A 48 -13.57 7.22 -9.14
C ASN A 48 -12.41 7.49 -8.17
N ARG A 49 -11.74 8.65 -8.26
CA ARG A 49 -10.48 8.92 -7.55
C ARG A 49 -10.58 8.66 -6.04
N ARG A 50 -11.62 9.19 -5.38
CA ARG A 50 -11.85 8.96 -3.94
C ARG A 50 -11.93 7.48 -3.60
N ARG A 51 -12.83 6.76 -4.26
CA ARG A 51 -13.07 5.32 -4.03
C ARG A 51 -11.80 4.50 -4.25
N LEU A 52 -10.97 4.87 -5.23
CA LEU A 52 -9.70 4.20 -5.51
C LEU A 52 -8.68 4.47 -4.41
N LEU A 53 -8.53 5.71 -3.96
CA LEU A 53 -7.65 6.07 -2.84
C LEU A 53 -8.06 5.34 -1.56
N GLU A 54 -9.35 5.30 -1.21
CA GLU A 54 -9.84 4.56 -0.04
C GLU A 54 -9.48 3.07 -0.09
N ARG A 55 -9.59 2.43 -1.27
CA ARG A 55 -9.17 1.04 -1.48
C ARG A 55 -7.66 0.87 -1.34
N PHE A 56 -6.88 1.84 -1.81
CA PHE A 56 -5.42 1.85 -1.62
C PHE A 56 -5.03 2.04 -0.16
N VAL A 57 -5.76 2.85 0.62
CA VAL A 57 -5.59 2.95 2.08
C VAL A 57 -5.84 1.59 2.74
N THR A 58 -6.93 0.90 2.40
CA THR A 58 -7.22 -0.44 2.93
C THR A 58 -6.10 -1.42 2.60
N THR A 59 -5.65 -1.43 1.34
CA THR A 59 -4.58 -2.33 0.87
C THR A 59 -3.25 -2.03 1.56
N GLY A 60 -2.86 -0.76 1.65
CA GLY A 60 -1.65 -0.32 2.34
C GLY A 60 -1.63 -0.68 3.82
N LYS A 61 -2.77 -0.57 4.52
CA LYS A 61 -2.92 -1.02 5.91
C LYS A 61 -2.73 -2.54 6.05
N ALA A 62 -3.34 -3.32 5.15
CA ALA A 62 -3.18 -4.76 5.15
C ALA A 62 -1.72 -5.17 4.92
N TRP A 63 -1.06 -4.60 3.92
CA TRP A 63 0.35 -4.88 3.65
C TRP A 63 1.28 -4.44 4.78
N LYS A 64 1.03 -3.28 5.40
CA LYS A 64 1.79 -2.83 6.57
C LYS A 64 1.71 -3.84 7.72
N ILE A 65 0.53 -4.39 8.00
CA ILE A 65 0.33 -5.42 9.02
C ILE A 65 1.12 -6.68 8.66
N ILE A 66 1.01 -7.17 7.42
CA ILE A 66 1.74 -8.36 6.99
C ILE A 66 3.26 -8.16 7.13
N MET A 67 3.79 -7.05 6.61
CA MET A 67 5.24 -6.77 6.62
C MET A 67 5.81 -6.51 8.03
N HIS A 68 4.99 -6.07 8.98
CA HIS A 68 5.41 -5.81 10.35
C HIS A 68 5.94 -7.09 11.02
N ASP A 69 5.25 -8.22 10.82
CA ASP A 69 5.60 -9.48 11.49
C ASP A 69 6.59 -10.35 10.70
N LEU A 70 6.84 -10.02 9.43
CA LEU A 70 7.85 -10.71 8.63
C LEU A 70 9.27 -10.48 9.17
N LYS A 71 10.13 -11.48 9.00
CA LYS A 71 11.56 -11.40 9.28
C LYS A 71 12.30 -11.93 8.07
N ALA A 72 13.28 -11.17 7.59
CA ALA A 72 14.14 -11.64 6.51
C ALA A 72 15.08 -12.73 7.03
N VAL A 73 15.26 -13.78 6.24
CA VAL A 73 16.22 -14.86 6.53
C VAL A 73 17.63 -14.42 6.16
N GLU A 74 17.80 -13.76 5.01
CA GLU A 74 19.12 -13.39 4.46
C GLU A 74 19.30 -11.89 4.32
N GLU A 75 18.28 -11.15 3.85
CA GLU A 75 18.40 -9.72 3.53
C GLU A 75 17.48 -8.81 4.38
N PRO A 76 17.80 -8.54 5.67
CA PRO A 76 17.02 -7.64 6.52
C PRO A 76 16.85 -6.23 5.96
N ALA A 77 17.87 -5.71 5.27
CA ALA A 77 17.83 -4.37 4.69
C ALA A 77 16.83 -4.26 3.53
N ALA A 78 16.68 -5.32 2.72
CA ALA A 78 15.71 -5.36 1.62
C ALA A 78 14.27 -5.33 2.18
N LEU A 79 13.96 -6.15 3.19
CA LEU A 79 12.65 -6.14 3.85
C LEU A 79 12.34 -4.78 4.48
N GLU A 80 13.33 -4.13 5.10
CA GLU A 80 13.14 -2.80 5.67
C GLU A 80 12.89 -1.73 4.60
N SER A 81 13.53 -1.86 3.44
CA SER A 81 13.24 -0.99 2.29
C SER A 81 11.80 -1.15 1.82
N VAL A 82 11.32 -2.39 1.71
CA VAL A 82 9.93 -2.69 1.32
C VAL A 82 8.93 -2.11 2.33
N ARG A 83 9.20 -2.21 3.64
CA ARG A 83 8.36 -1.60 4.68
C ARG A 83 8.23 -0.09 4.51
N ARG A 84 9.34 0.60 4.21
CA ARG A 84 9.33 2.04 3.95
C ARG A 84 8.47 2.38 2.73
N GLU A 85 8.59 1.62 1.65
CA GLU A 85 7.79 1.83 0.44
C GLU A 85 6.29 1.59 0.67
N VAL A 86 5.92 0.56 1.43
CA VAL A 86 4.52 0.32 1.83
C VAL A 86 4.00 1.47 2.68
N GLN A 87 4.79 1.97 3.63
CA GLN A 87 4.40 3.14 4.44
C GLN A 87 4.24 4.39 3.59
N ALA A 88 5.15 4.64 2.63
CA ALA A 88 5.06 5.78 1.73
C ALA A 88 3.83 5.69 0.81
N PHE A 89 3.51 4.50 0.30
CA PHE A 89 2.29 4.27 -0.46
C PHE A 89 1.02 4.50 0.37
N LEU A 90 0.98 4.00 1.60
CA LEU A 90 -0.14 4.23 2.50
C LEU A 90 -0.32 5.73 2.79
N SER A 91 0.76 6.44 3.14
CA SER A 91 0.72 7.88 3.39
C SER A 91 0.23 8.66 2.16
N TRP A 92 0.73 8.35 0.96
CA TRP A 92 0.24 8.97 -0.28
C TRP A 92 -1.28 8.76 -0.48
N ALA A 93 -1.79 7.57 -0.19
CA ALA A 93 -3.21 7.29 -0.34
C ALA A 93 -4.06 8.04 0.71
N GLU A 94 -3.60 8.06 1.98
CA GLU A 94 -4.27 8.79 3.07
C GLU A 94 -4.28 10.30 2.81
N ASP A 95 -3.15 10.88 2.41
CA ASP A 95 -3.02 12.30 2.04
C ASP A 95 -3.92 12.63 0.84
N GLY A 96 -4.02 11.72 -0.13
CA GLY A 96 -4.90 11.87 -1.28
C GLY A 96 -6.38 11.93 -0.88
N VAL A 97 -6.83 11.09 0.06
CA VAL A 97 -8.21 11.16 0.58
C VAL A 97 -8.42 12.47 1.32
N GLN A 98 -7.49 12.86 2.19
CA GLN A 98 -7.59 14.09 2.96
C GLN A 98 -7.67 15.33 2.06
N ALA A 99 -6.86 15.38 0.99
CA ALA A 99 -6.92 16.48 0.03
C ALA A 99 -8.30 16.59 -0.66
N LEU A 100 -8.98 15.47 -0.92
CA LEU A 100 -10.34 15.49 -1.45
C LEU A 100 -11.37 15.94 -0.41
N ASP A 101 -11.15 15.65 0.87
CA ASP A 101 -11.99 16.14 1.96
C ASP A 101 -11.84 17.65 2.16
N ASP A 102 -10.62 18.17 2.02
CA ASP A 102 -10.34 19.60 2.16
C ASP A 102 -10.97 20.44 1.03
N LEU A 103 -11.15 19.84 -0.15
CA LEU A 103 -11.84 20.44 -1.30
C LEU A 103 -13.36 20.33 -1.21
N ALA A 104 -13.88 19.38 -0.42
CA ALA A 104 -15.33 19.26 -0.24
C ALA A 104 -15.83 20.46 0.57
N PRO A 105 -16.92 21.13 0.14
CA PRO A 105 -17.48 22.23 0.90
C PRO A 105 -17.87 21.72 2.30
N LYS A 106 -17.23 22.25 3.33
CA LYS A 106 -17.63 21.99 4.72
C LYS A 106 -19.03 22.58 4.88
N CYS A 107 -20.05 21.73 4.95
CA CYS A 107 -21.40 22.17 5.27
C CYS A 107 -21.35 22.91 6.61
N CYS A 108 -21.61 24.22 6.56
CA CYS A 108 -21.94 25.04 7.74
C CYS A 108 -23.33 24.69 8.25
#